data_AF-A0A2J9PLH2-F1
#
_entry.id   AF-A0A2J9PLH2-F1
#
_cell.length_a   1.000
_cell.length_b   1.000
_cell.length_c   1.000
_cell.angle_alpha   90.00
_cell.angle_beta   90.00
_cell.angle_gamma   90.00
#
_symmetry.space_group_name_H-M   'P 1'
#
loop_
_entity.id
_entity.type
_entity.pdbx_description
1 polymer ?
#
loop_
_entity_poly.entity_id
_entity_poly.type
_entity_poly.pdbx_seq_one_letter_code
_entity_poly.pdbx_strand_id
1 'polypeptide(L)' 'MKSLIQFWQHAFNFKQKISWRQALSRILTNLIFIIILFFIALIAPPSWEEPIAYFVQVYTIISIVPTITTIISAIR' A
#
# COMPACT_ATOMS: atom_id res chain seq x y z
N MET A 1 11.19 12.29 3.84
CA MET A 1 10.16 11.22 3.88
C MET A 1 8.82 11.85 3.52
N LYS A 2 8.16 11.40 2.45
CA LYS A 2 6.77 11.83 2.18
C LYS A 2 5.84 11.12 3.16
N SER A 3 4.83 11.82 3.69
CA SER A 3 3.90 11.20 4.65
C SER A 3 3.08 10.09 3.98
N LEU A 4 2.59 9.13 4.77
CA LEU A 4 1.74 8.05 4.26
C LEU A 4 0.54 8.60 3.48
N ILE A 5 -0.03 9.71 3.95
CA ILE A 5 -1.16 10.42 3.30
C ILE A 5 -0.76 10.92 1.91
N GLN A 6 0.43 11.50 1.76
CA GLN A 6 0.92 11.96 0.44
C GLN A 6 1.18 10.81 -0.51
N PHE A 7 1.62 9.64 0.00
CA PHE A 7 1.74 8.43 -0.81
C PHE A 7 0.38 8.01 -1.35
N TRP A 8 -0.62 7.91 -0.46
CA TRP A 8 -1.99 7.53 -0.85
C TRP A 8 -2.61 8.52 -1.84
N GLN A 9 -2.49 9.83 -1.60
CA GLN A 9 -2.95 10.86 -2.54
C GLN A 9 -2.32 10.71 -3.93
N HIS A 10 -1.01 10.43 -4.00
CA HIS A 10 -0.36 10.18 -5.27
C HIS A 10 -0.77 8.86 -5.93
N ALA A 11 -0.93 7.80 -5.14
CA ALA A 11 -1.32 6.49 -5.62
C ALA A 11 -2.75 6.47 -6.19
N PHE A 12 -3.64 7.32 -5.67
CA PHE A 12 -4.99 7.53 -6.18
C PHE A 12 -5.10 8.61 -7.28
N ASN A 13 -4.00 9.28 -7.67
CA ASN A 13 -4.07 10.32 -8.70
C ASN A 13 -4.01 9.72 -10.12
N PHE A 14 -5.18 9.35 -10.66
CA PHE A 14 -5.39 8.77 -11.99
C PHE A 14 -5.21 9.74 -13.17
N LYS A 15 -5.11 11.06 -12.92
CA LYS A 15 -4.98 12.06 -13.98
C LYS A 15 -3.55 12.20 -14.50
N GLN A 16 -2.56 11.71 -13.76
CA GLN A 16 -1.16 11.91 -14.08
C GLN A 16 -0.55 10.64 -14.68
N LYS A 17 -0.09 10.71 -15.93
CA LYS A 17 0.74 9.65 -16.53
C LYS A 17 2.02 9.49 -15.73
N ILE A 18 2.34 8.26 -15.34
CA ILE A 18 3.55 7.92 -14.60
C ILE A 18 4.40 6.95 -15.40
N SER A 19 5.72 6.98 -15.20
CA SER A 19 6.59 5.98 -15.83
C SER A 19 6.47 4.62 -15.13
N TRP A 20 6.77 3.53 -15.85
CA TRP A 20 6.83 2.18 -15.27
C TRP A 20 7.76 2.10 -14.05
N ARG A 21 8.85 2.87 -14.03
CA ARG A 21 9.75 2.97 -12.87
C ARG A 21 9.04 3.57 -11.64
N GLN A 22 8.24 4.63 -11.84
CA GLN A 22 7.46 5.23 -10.77
C GLN A 22 6.33 4.31 -10.31
N ALA A 23 5.67 3.61 -11.23
CA ALA A 23 4.65 2.62 -10.92
C ALA A 23 5.21 1.48 -10.05
N LEU A 24 6.36 0.93 -10.45
CA LEU A 24 7.05 -0.12 -9.70
C LEU A 24 7.46 0.36 -8.31
N SER A 25 7.99 1.58 -8.19
CA SER A 25 8.35 2.18 -6.89
C SER A 25 7.13 2.31 -5.96
N ARG A 26 5.96 2.69 -6.48
CA ARG A 26 4.72 2.80 -5.70
C ARG A 26 4.22 1.42 -5.24
N ILE A 27 4.22 0.43 -6.13
CA ILE A 27 3.82 -0.94 -5.80
C ILE A 27 4.76 -1.53 -4.74
N LEU A 28 6.07 -1.38 -4.91
CA LEU A 28 7.07 -1.83 -3.93
C LEU A 28 6.89 -1.15 -2.58
N THR A 29 6.61 0.15 -2.54
CA THR A 29 6.36 0.87 -1.29
C THR A 29 5.14 0.30 -0.55
N ASN A 30 4.06 -0.01 -1.28
CA ASN A 30 2.87 -0.61 -0.68
C ASN A 30 3.15 -2.03 -0.15
N LEU A 31 3.95 -2.80 -0.89
CA LEU A 31 4.32 -4.17 -0.54
C LEU A 31 5.25 -4.20 0.69
N ILE A 32 6.21 -3.27 0.79
CA ILE A 32 7.04 -3.08 1.98
C ILE A 32 6.17 -2.75 3.20
N PHE A 33 5.14 -1.93 3.04
CA PHE A 33 4.24 -1.60 4.14
C PHE A 33 3.48 -2.83 4.66
N ILE A 34 2.97 -3.68 3.76
CA ILE A 34 2.34 -4.96 4.13
C ILE A 34 3.32 -5.86 4.88
N ILE A 35 4.57 -5.98 4.39
CA ILE A 35 5.62 -6.77 5.05
C ILE A 35 5.89 -6.25 6.46
N ILE A 36 5.97 -4.93 6.65
CA ILE A 36 6.16 -4.32 7.98
C ILE A 36 5.01 -4.69 8.93
N LEU A 37 3.77 -4.70 8.45
CA LEU A 37 2.62 -5.10 9.27
C LEU A 37 2.71 -6.57 9.71
N PHE A 38 3.17 -7.47 8.83
CA PHE A 38 3.43 -8.87 9.20
C PHE A 38 4.53 -9.01 10.27
N PHE A 39 5.61 -8.23 10.18
CA PHE A 39 6.64 -8.21 11.21
C PHE A 39 6.12 -7.68 12.55
N ILE A 40 5.24 -6.68 12.54
CA ILE A 40 4.58 -6.19 13.75
C ILE A 40 3.71 -7.30 14.36
N ALA A 41 2.97 -8.06 13.54
CA ALA A 41 2.17 -9.19 13.99
C ALA A 41 3.01 -10.26 14.71
N LEU A 42 4.22 -10.56 14.20
CA LEU A 42 5.14 -11.55 14.77
C LEU A 42 5.64 -11.23 16.18
N ILE A 43 5.75 -9.94 16.51
CA ILE A 43 6.25 -9.48 17.82
C ILE A 43 5.13 -8.98 18.74
N ALA A 44 3.89 -8.95 18.25
CA ALA A 44 2.77 -8.43 19.01
C ALA A 44 2.31 -9.43 20.08
N PRO A 45 1.74 -8.96 21.20
CA PRO A 45 1.14 -9.84 22.21
C PRO A 45 0.00 -10.67 21.59
N PRO A 46 -0.28 -11.89 22.08
CA PRO A 46 -1.36 -12.72 21.54
C PRO A 46 -2.74 -12.04 21.52
N SER A 47 -3.01 -11.11 22.45
CA SER A 47 -4.24 -10.33 22.48
C SER A 47 -4.41 -9.35 21.29
N TRP A 48 -3.37 -9.16 20.47
CA TRP A 48 -3.35 -8.27 19.32
C TRP A 48 -3.46 -9.00 17.99
N GLU A 49 -3.42 -10.35 17.98
CA GLU A 49 -3.47 -11.14 16.76
C GLU A 49 -4.72 -10.82 15.93
N GLU A 50 -5.90 -10.82 16.56
CA GLU A 50 -7.18 -10.51 15.94
C GLU A 50 -7.25 -9.06 15.38
N PRO A 51 -6.95 -7.99 16.16
CA PRO A 51 -6.88 -6.64 15.64
C PRO A 51 -5.89 -6.45 14.47
N ILE A 52 -4.71 -7.07 14.55
CA ILE A 52 -3.68 -6.94 13.51
C ILE A 52 -4.11 -7.69 12.25
N ALA A 53 -4.64 -8.91 12.38
CA ALA A 53 -5.17 -9.67 11.26
C ALA A 53 -6.30 -8.91 10.54
N TYR A 54 -7.22 -8.33 11.30
CA TYR A 54 -8.28 -7.48 10.76
C TYR A 54 -7.71 -6.25 10.05
N PHE A 55 -6.74 -5.56 10.66
CA PHE A 55 -6.10 -4.40 10.05
C PHE A 55 -5.36 -4.74 8.74
N VAL A 56 -4.61 -5.85 8.72
CA VAL A 56 -3.93 -6.35 7.52
C VAL A 56 -4.95 -6.69 6.43
N GLN A 57 -6.07 -7.33 6.77
CA GLN A 57 -7.13 -7.66 5.83
C GLN A 57 -7.74 -6.40 5.21
N VAL A 58 -8.15 -5.43 6.04
CA VAL A 58 -8.72 -4.15 5.58
C VAL A 58 -7.72 -3.39 4.71
N TYR A 59 -6.46 -3.29 5.15
CA TYR A 59 -5.41 -2.61 4.41
C TYR A 59 -5.18 -3.26 3.03
N THR A 60 -5.18 -4.59 2.97
CA THR A 60 -5.00 -5.34 1.73
C THR A 60 -6.14 -5.07 0.74
N ILE A 61 -7.39 -5.01 1.22
CA ILE A 61 -8.56 -4.70 0.37
C ILE A 61 -8.45 -3.26 -0.17
N ILE A 62 -8.17 -2.28 0.70
CA ILE A 62 -8.05 -0.87 0.31
C ILE A 62 -6.88 -0.67 -0.67
N SER A 63 -5.81 -1.45 -0.52
CA SER A 63 -4.61 -1.44 -1.37
C SER A 63 -4.84 -1.86 -2.83
N ILE A 64 -5.95 -2.52 -3.15
CA ILE A 64 -6.26 -2.92 -4.51
C ILE A 64 -6.49 -1.68 -5.41
N VAL A 65 -7.28 -0.73 -4.93
CA VAL A 65 -7.65 0.48 -5.68
C VAL A 65 -6.46 1.35 -6.10
N PRO A 66 -5.50 1.73 -5.22
CA PRO A 66 -4.31 2.49 -5.64
C PRO A 66 -3.39 1.66 -6.56
N THR A 67 -3.38 0.33 -6.42
CA THR A 67 -2.57 -0.56 -7.28
C THR A 67 -3.12 -0.55 -8.70
N ILE A 68 -4.44 -0.75 -8.86
CA ILE A 68 -5.13 -0.65 -10.15
C ILE A 68 -4.94 0.75 -10.74
N THR A 69 -5.12 1.79 -9.93
CA THR A 69 -4.96 3.19 -10.36
C THR A 69 -3.53 3.47 -10.85
N THR A 70 -2.53 2.94 -10.15
CA THR A 70 -1.12 3.06 -10.52
C THR A 70 -0.83 2.34 -11.85
N ILE A 71 -1.41 1.16 -12.08
CA ILE A 71 -1.28 0.42 -13.34
C ILE A 71 -1.92 1.19 -14.50
N ILE A 72 -3.15 1.67 -14.34
CA ILE A 72 -3.86 2.47 -15.35
C ILE A 72 -3.05 3.72 -15.72
N SER A 73 -2.50 4.41 -14.71
CA SER A 73 -1.70 5.62 -14.88
C SER A 73 -0.33 5.35 -15.54
N ALA A 74 0.17 4.12 -15.50
CA ALA A 74 1.40 3.72 -16.16
C ALA A 74 1.20 3.34 -17.63
N ILE A 75 0.02 2.80 -17.96
CA ILE A 75 -0.36 2.38 -19.32
C ILE A 75 -0.79 3.59 -20.17
N ARG A 76 -1.64 4.45 -19.61
CA ARG A 76 -2.18 5.64 -20.30
C ARG A 76 -1.11 6.70 -20.53
#